data_AF-Q5DCI3-F1
#
_entry.id   AF-Q5DCI3-F1
#
_cell.length_a   1.000
_cell.length_b   1.000
_cell.length_c   1.000
_cell.angle_alpha   90.00
_cell.angle_beta   90.00
_cell.angle_gamma   90.00
#
_symmetry.space_group_name_H-M   'P 1'
#
loop_
_entity.id
_entity.type
_entity.pdbx_description
1 polymer ?
#
loop_
_entity_poly.entity_id
_entity_poly.type
_entity_poly.pdbx_seq_one_letter_code
_entity_poly.pdbx_strand_id
1 'polypeptide(L)'
;MVTFPHKKNLFERPPMAVQIFTKFSEVKMFGLIVVHLDPDSVFQEANDLYNFVNQVMKIWNTQDLIILGDMNADCGYLSRKKMEQLHLRKDTKFTWIIPDKYDTTLGKGDCAYDRIIIHGKQLKQAIKPGSAKAYQFPIELKINNQLAKQVSDHYPVEMVMN
;
A
#
# COMPACT_ATOMS: atom_id res chain seq x y z
N MET A 1 14.62 -6.87 -9.69
CA MET A 1 13.81 -7.33 -8.55
C MET A 1 14.76 -7.64 -7.42
N VAL A 2 14.60 -7.01 -6.26
CA VAL A 2 15.39 -7.36 -5.07
C VAL A 2 14.46 -8.10 -4.12
N THR A 3 14.76 -9.37 -3.88
CA THR A 3 14.15 -10.16 -2.81
C THR A 3 15.16 -10.21 -1.66
N PHE A 4 14.79 -9.68 -0.51
CA PHE A 4 15.69 -9.67 0.64
C PHE A 4 15.77 -11.09 1.22
N PRO A 5 16.95 -11.52 1.71
CA PRO A 5 17.10 -12.82 2.32
C PRO A 5 16.05 -12.96 3.44
N HIS A 6 15.31 -14.06 3.40
CA HIS A 6 14.30 -14.39 4.38
C HIS A 6 14.95 -14.48 5.76
N LYS A 7 14.98 -13.37 6.51
CA LYS A 7 15.21 -13.41 7.94
C LYS A 7 13.99 -14.08 8.53
N LYS A 8 14.22 -15.26 9.12
CA LYS A 8 13.17 -16.11 9.66
C LYS A 8 12.23 -15.27 10.55
N ASN A 9 10.93 -15.34 10.28
CA ASN A 9 9.84 -14.75 11.07
C ASN A 9 9.68 -13.21 11.04
N LEU A 10 10.15 -12.48 10.02
CA LEU A 10 9.82 -11.05 9.90
C LEU A 10 8.50 -10.78 9.16
N PHE A 11 8.19 -11.62 8.18
CA PHE A 11 6.98 -11.54 7.39
C PHE A 11 6.50 -12.97 7.12
N GLU A 12 5.19 -13.20 7.17
CA GLU A 12 4.55 -14.38 6.58
C GLU A 12 4.84 -14.41 5.07
N ARG A 13 4.73 -13.23 4.43
CA ARG A 13 4.96 -13.02 3.00
C ARG A 13 5.95 -11.87 2.80
N PRO A 14 7.25 -12.16 2.58
CA PRO A 14 8.27 -11.14 2.41
C PRO A 14 7.93 -10.11 1.31
N PRO A 15 8.05 -8.80 1.58
CA PRO A 15 7.80 -7.76 0.58
C PRO A 15 8.66 -7.92 -0.67
N MET A 16 8.08 -7.62 -1.82
CA MET A 16 8.79 -7.59 -3.11
C MET A 16 9.05 -6.16 -3.53
N ALA A 17 10.27 -5.89 -4.00
CA ALA A 17 10.66 -4.57 -4.47
C ALA A 17 11.15 -4.63 -5.94
N VAL A 18 10.59 -3.75 -6.78
CA VAL A 18 11.00 -3.54 -8.18
C VAL A 18 11.28 -2.06 -8.48
N GLN A 19 12.24 -1.77 -9.35
CA GLN A 19 12.42 -0.44 -9.91
C GLN A 19 11.56 -0.31 -11.16
N ILE A 20 10.75 0.74 -11.23
CA ILE A 20 9.92 1.08 -12.37
C ILE A 20 10.55 2.27 -13.09
N PHE A 21 10.78 2.12 -14.38
CA PHE A 21 11.27 3.19 -15.25
C PHE A 21 10.14 3.66 -16.14
N THR A 22 9.85 4.96 -16.13
CA THR A 22 8.76 5.53 -16.92
C THR A 22 9.31 6.28 -18.13
N LYS A 23 8.58 6.22 -19.25
CA LYS A 23 8.90 7.01 -20.45
C LYS A 23 8.22 8.37 -20.42
N PHE A 24 6.94 8.39 -20.03
CA PHE A 24 6.05 9.53 -20.24
C PHE A 24 5.68 10.32 -18.97
N SER A 25 6.09 9.86 -17.78
CA SER A 25 5.86 10.59 -16.53
C SER A 25 7.04 11.54 -16.25
N GLU A 26 6.79 12.57 -15.44
CA GLU A 26 7.83 13.43 -14.85
C GLU A 26 8.77 12.63 -13.96
N VAL A 27 8.28 11.59 -13.28
CA VAL A 27 9.08 10.69 -12.43
C VAL A 27 9.69 9.58 -13.27
N LYS A 28 10.95 9.77 -13.70
CA LYS A 28 11.64 8.83 -14.60
C LYS A 28 11.93 7.46 -14.00
N MET A 29 12.13 7.40 -12.69
CA MET A 29 12.29 6.14 -11.97
C MET A 29 11.75 6.26 -10.56
N PHE A 30 11.03 5.23 -10.12
CA PHE A 30 10.67 5.04 -8.71
C PHE A 30 10.76 3.57 -8.33
N GLY A 31 10.91 3.31 -7.03
CA GLY A 31 10.78 1.95 -6.51
C GLY A 31 9.33 1.63 -6.16
N LEU A 32 8.87 0.44 -6.53
CA LEU A 32 7.58 -0.10 -6.15
C LEU A 32 7.80 -1.26 -5.18
N ILE A 33 7.17 -1.19 -4.01
CA ILE A 33 7.19 -2.20 -2.98
C ILE A 33 5.77 -2.77 -2.83
N VAL A 34 5.61 -4.07 -3.06
CA VAL A 34 4.33 -4.77 -2.96
C VAL A 34 4.32 -5.60 -1.70
N VAL A 35 3.21 -5.52 -0.95
CA VAL A 35 3.03 -6.21 0.33
C VAL A 35 1.67 -6.89 0.41
N HIS A 36 1.60 -7.97 1.19
CA HIS A 36 0.37 -8.49 1.74
C HIS A 36 0.67 -8.91 3.17
N LEU A 37 0.23 -8.12 4.15
CA LEU A 37 0.59 -8.34 5.55
C LEU A 37 -0.30 -9.38 6.21
N ASP A 38 0.27 -10.17 7.11
CA ASP A 38 -0.47 -11.14 7.94
C ASP A 38 -1.49 -10.42 8.85
N PRO A 39 -2.80 -10.72 8.75
CA PRO A 39 -3.83 -10.13 9.60
C PRO A 39 -3.60 -10.36 11.10
N ASP A 40 -2.91 -11.44 11.49
CA ASP A 40 -2.60 -11.74 12.90
C ASP A 40 -1.36 -10.97 13.41
N SER A 41 -0.57 -10.38 12.49
CA SER A 41 0.72 -9.77 12.78
C SER A 41 0.90 -8.35 12.20
N VAL A 42 -0.17 -7.70 11.74
CA VAL A 42 -0.14 -6.41 11.02
C VAL A 42 0.77 -5.36 11.67
N PHE A 43 0.66 -5.17 12.98
CA PHE A 43 1.46 -4.15 13.68
C PHE A 43 2.96 -4.45 13.61
N GLN A 44 3.35 -5.72 13.75
CA GLN A 44 4.75 -6.12 13.68
C GLN A 44 5.25 -6.01 12.25
N GLU A 45 4.56 -6.63 11.29
CA GLU A 45 4.99 -6.64 9.89
C GLU A 45 5.03 -5.23 9.29
N ALA A 46 4.08 -4.34 9.62
CA ALA A 46 4.11 -2.95 9.14
C ALA A 46 5.31 -2.15 9.69
N ASN A 47 5.77 -2.44 10.91
CA ASN A 47 6.98 -1.80 11.46
C ASN A 47 8.26 -2.41 10.86
N ASP A 48 8.27 -3.71 10.56
CA ASP A 48 9.36 -4.33 9.81
C ASP A 48 9.42 -3.85 8.35
N LEU A 49 8.26 -3.57 7.74
CA LEU A 49 8.15 -2.96 6.42
C LEU A 49 8.84 -1.60 6.37
N TYR A 50 8.70 -0.77 7.41
CA TYR A 50 9.44 0.50 7.51
C TYR A 50 10.96 0.28 7.41
N ASN A 51 11.49 -0.72 8.11
CA ASN A 51 12.91 -1.06 8.06
C ASN A 51 13.34 -1.59 6.69
N PHE A 52 12.48 -2.38 6.04
CA PHE A 52 12.67 -2.87 4.68
C PHE A 52 12.73 -1.72 3.67
N VAL A 53 11.77 -0.79 3.73
CA VAL A 53 11.71 0.37 2.84
C VAL A 53 12.97 1.22 2.96
N ASN A 54 13.45 1.45 4.18
CA ASN A 54 14.71 2.17 4.42
C ASN A 54 15.93 1.46 3.82
N GLN A 55 15.96 0.12 3.78
CA GLN A 55 17.02 -0.64 3.11
C GLN A 55 16.91 -0.50 1.58
N VAL A 56 15.71 -0.59 1.02
CA VAL A 56 15.47 -0.41 -0.42
C VAL A 56 15.95 0.97 -0.88
N MET A 57 15.59 2.04 -0.16
CA MET A 57 16.06 3.39 -0.46
C MET A 57 17.58 3.50 -0.50
N LYS A 58 18.28 2.84 0.43
CA LYS A 58 19.75 2.82 0.49
C LYS A 58 20.37 2.04 -0.67
N ILE A 59 19.85 0.85 -0.99
CA ILE A 59 20.39 -0.02 -2.04
C ILE A 59 20.24 0.63 -3.41
N TRP A 60 19.10 1.27 -3.68
CA TRP A 60 18.82 1.87 -4.98
C TRP A 60 19.18 3.34 -5.09
N ASN A 61 19.67 3.95 -4.00
CA ASN A 61 19.96 5.37 -3.91
C ASN A 61 18.80 6.25 -4.44
N THR A 62 17.58 5.93 -4.02
CA THR A 62 16.36 6.66 -4.39
C THR A 62 15.53 6.99 -3.16
N GLN A 63 14.81 8.11 -3.23
CA GLN A 63 13.82 8.49 -2.23
C GLN A 63 12.40 8.36 -2.78
N ASP A 64 12.22 8.16 -4.08
CA ASP A 64 10.90 8.06 -4.70
C ASP A 64 10.45 6.60 -4.67
N LEU A 65 9.55 6.28 -3.73
CA LEU A 65 8.97 4.96 -3.54
C LEU A 65 7.44 4.99 -3.46
N ILE A 66 6.82 3.97 -4.03
CA ILE A 66 5.42 3.61 -3.83
C ILE A 66 5.39 2.27 -3.08
N ILE A 67 4.62 2.21 -2.01
CA ILE A 67 4.36 0.98 -1.25
C ILE A 67 2.87 0.72 -1.37
N LEU A 68 2.47 -0.46 -1.84
CA LEU A 68 1.06 -0.77 -2.01
C LEU A 68 0.72 -2.25 -1.80
N GLY A 69 -0.53 -2.49 -1.43
CA GLY A 69 -1.13 -3.82 -1.31
C GLY A 69 -2.06 -3.91 -0.10
N ASP A 70 -2.53 -5.12 0.17
CA ASP A 70 -3.35 -5.43 1.33
C ASP A 70 -2.48 -5.41 2.59
N MET A 71 -2.61 -4.35 3.38
CA MET A 71 -1.86 -4.21 4.62
C MET A 71 -2.66 -4.68 5.84
N ASN A 72 -3.92 -5.11 5.67
CA ASN A 72 -4.84 -5.37 6.78
C ASN A 72 -4.86 -4.20 7.80
N ALA A 73 -4.61 -2.96 7.34
CA ALA A 73 -4.27 -1.82 8.18
C ALA A 73 -5.50 -1.04 8.67
N ASP A 74 -6.50 -1.75 9.21
CA ASP A 74 -7.69 -1.14 9.81
C ASP A 74 -8.50 -2.12 10.69
N CYS A 75 -9.60 -1.64 11.24
CA CYS A 75 -10.65 -2.45 11.87
C CYS A 75 -10.11 -3.41 12.94
N GLY A 76 -10.50 -4.68 12.87
CA GLY A 76 -10.15 -5.70 13.87
C GLY A 76 -8.66 -6.08 13.87
N TYR A 77 -7.96 -5.89 12.77
CA TYR A 77 -6.55 -6.28 12.63
C TYR A 77 -5.60 -5.20 13.16
N LEU A 78 -5.95 -3.92 12.97
CA LEU A 78 -5.13 -2.81 13.43
C LEU A 78 -5.99 -1.69 14.03
N SER A 79 -6.03 -1.62 15.36
CA SER A 79 -6.74 -0.54 16.04
C SER A 79 -6.13 0.84 15.73
N ARG A 80 -6.96 1.88 15.73
CA ARG A 80 -6.53 3.28 15.49
C ARG A 80 -5.34 3.70 16.36
N LYS A 81 -5.32 3.31 17.64
CA LYS A 81 -4.21 3.60 18.56
C LYS A 81 -2.90 2.95 18.10
N LYS A 82 -2.95 1.71 17.61
CA LYS A 82 -1.77 1.01 17.06
C LYS A 82 -1.37 1.59 15.70
N MET A 83 -2.33 1.94 14.84
CA MET A 83 -2.08 2.62 13.57
C MET A 83 -1.27 3.91 13.76
N GLU A 84 -1.69 4.77 14.69
CA GLU A 84 -0.99 6.01 15.04
C GLU A 84 0.42 5.77 15.61
N GLN A 85 0.73 4.55 16.05
CA GLN A 85 2.04 4.19 16.57
C GLN A 85 3.02 3.68 15.51
N LEU A 86 2.55 3.26 14.34
CA LEU A 86 3.39 2.72 13.26
C LEU A 86 4.45 3.73 12.80
N HIS A 87 5.66 3.25 12.52
CA HIS A 87 6.71 4.11 11.97
C HIS A 87 6.32 4.72 10.63
N LEU A 88 5.68 3.95 9.74
CA LEU A 88 5.13 4.43 8.46
C LEU A 88 4.04 5.50 8.62
N ARG A 89 3.39 5.59 9.79
CA ARG A 89 2.36 6.60 10.08
C ARG A 89 2.96 7.85 10.73
N LYS A 90 3.93 7.68 11.63
CA LYS A 90 4.61 8.76 12.34
C LYS A 90 5.58 9.55 11.46
N ASP A 91 6.28 8.88 10.55
CA ASP A 91 7.19 9.55 9.64
C ASP A 91 6.41 10.27 8.54
N THR A 92 6.32 11.59 8.67
CA THR A 92 5.61 12.49 7.74
C THR A 92 6.16 12.50 6.31
N LYS A 93 7.33 11.90 6.08
CA LYS A 93 7.84 11.66 4.73
C LYS A 93 7.03 10.60 3.99
N PHE A 94 6.33 9.72 4.70
CA PHE A 94 5.38 8.76 4.14
C PHE A 94 3.99 9.38 4.09
N THR A 95 3.39 9.39 2.90
CA THR A 95 2.04 9.90 2.69
C THR A 95 1.12 8.75 2.32
N TRP A 96 0.19 8.44 3.21
CA TRP A 96 -0.87 7.46 2.97
C TRP A 96 -1.95 8.13 2.13
N ILE A 97 -2.05 7.75 0.85
CA ILE A 97 -2.98 8.40 -0.08
C ILE A 97 -4.34 7.70 -0.15
N ILE A 98 -4.45 6.48 0.37
CA ILE A 98 -5.73 5.83 0.69
C ILE A 98 -6.07 6.18 2.15
N PRO A 99 -7.07 7.06 2.38
CA PRO A 99 -7.45 7.49 3.72
C PRO A 99 -8.03 6.37 4.57
N ASP A 100 -7.92 6.48 5.90
CA ASP A 100 -8.47 5.50 6.87
C ASP A 100 -10.00 5.39 6.82
N LYS A 101 -10.68 6.32 6.13
CA LYS A 101 -12.14 6.35 6.00
C LYS A 101 -12.65 5.69 4.71
N TYR A 102 -11.76 5.08 3.92
CA TYR A 102 -12.15 4.44 2.67
C TYR A 102 -12.42 2.96 2.92
N ASP A 103 -13.58 2.49 2.47
CA ASP A 103 -13.84 1.07 2.39
C ASP A 103 -13.13 0.47 1.17
N THR A 104 -12.26 -0.49 1.45
CA THR A 104 -11.51 -1.26 0.43
C THR A 104 -12.01 -2.69 0.32
N THR A 105 -13.13 -3.03 0.96
CA THR A 105 -13.66 -4.41 1.05
C THR A 105 -15.01 -4.56 0.36
N LEU A 106 -15.24 -5.73 -0.25
CA LEU A 106 -16.54 -6.16 -0.74
C LEU A 106 -17.26 -6.96 0.36
N GLY A 107 -17.67 -6.26 1.41
CA GLY A 107 -18.21 -6.86 2.62
C GLY A 107 -19.32 -6.04 3.28
N LYS A 108 -19.66 -6.44 4.51
CA LYS A 108 -20.46 -5.58 5.41
C LYS A 108 -19.57 -4.65 6.24
N GLY A 109 -18.25 -4.82 6.19
CA GLY A 109 -17.29 -3.96 6.87
C GLY A 109 -17.10 -2.64 6.12
N ASP A 110 -16.52 -1.68 6.83
CA ASP A 110 -16.02 -0.41 6.30
C ASP A 110 -14.56 -0.33 6.75
N CYS A 111 -13.67 -0.94 5.97
CA CYS A 111 -12.28 -1.16 6.38
C CYS A 111 -11.30 -0.77 5.28
N ALA A 112 -10.30 0.03 5.64
CA ALA A 112 -9.19 0.45 4.79
C ALA A 112 -8.00 -0.53 4.90
N TYR A 113 -8.19 -1.78 4.49
CA TYR A 113 -7.13 -2.80 4.49
C TYR A 113 -6.07 -2.54 3.42
N ASP A 114 -6.51 -2.26 2.19
CA ASP A 114 -5.63 -1.97 1.07
C ASP A 114 -5.12 -0.54 1.13
N ARG A 115 -3.81 -0.37 0.97
CA ARG A 115 -3.16 0.94 1.12
C ARG A 115 -2.24 1.24 -0.05
N ILE A 116 -2.11 2.53 -0.31
CA ILE A 116 -1.02 3.08 -1.12
C ILE A 116 -0.33 4.15 -0.27
N ILE A 117 0.97 4.00 -0.10
CA ILE A 117 1.83 4.90 0.68
C ILE A 117 2.97 5.39 -0.21
N ILE A 118 3.21 6.69 -0.18
CA ILE A 118 4.13 7.38 -1.08
C ILE A 118 5.25 8.01 -0.27
N HIS A 119 6.49 7.81 -0.71
CA HIS A 119 7.67 8.49 -0.21
C HIS A 119 8.39 9.20 -1.36
N GLY A 120 9.04 10.33 -1.07
CA GLY A 120 9.74 11.13 -2.06
C GLY A 120 8.92 12.30 -2.60
N LYS A 121 9.60 13.43 -2.84
CA LYS A 121 8.94 14.69 -3.23
C LYS A 121 8.45 14.64 -4.68
N GLN A 122 9.19 13.99 -5.58
CA GLN A 122 8.83 13.97 -6.99
C GLN A 122 7.57 13.14 -7.21
N LEU A 123 7.48 11.95 -6.61
CA LEU A 123 6.26 11.15 -6.63
C LEU A 123 5.05 11.88 -6.04
N LYS A 124 5.22 12.52 -4.88
CA LYS A 124 4.11 13.28 -4.26
C LYS A 124 3.58 14.39 -5.18
N GLN A 125 4.45 15.03 -5.95
CA GLN A 125 4.07 16.08 -6.90
C GLN A 125 3.45 15.51 -8.19
N ALA A 126 3.90 14.33 -8.62
CA ALA A 126 3.39 13.69 -9.83
C ALA A 126 2.01 13.05 -9.65
N ILE A 127 1.60 12.71 -8.42
CA ILE A 127 0.27 12.14 -8.19
C ILE A 127 -0.80 13.19 -8.45
N LYS A 128 -1.74 12.85 -9.33
CA LYS A 128 -2.89 13.70 -9.65
C LYS A 128 -3.76 13.86 -8.39
N PRO A 129 -3.96 15.09 -7.88
CA PRO A 129 -4.78 15.33 -6.70
C PRO A 129 -6.19 14.72 -6.84
N GLY A 130 -6.66 14.03 -5.79
CA GLY A 130 -7.98 13.40 -5.77
C GLY A 130 -8.13 12.14 -6.63
N SER A 131 -7.06 11.65 -7.27
CA SER A 131 -7.12 10.41 -8.05
C SER A 131 -7.11 9.12 -7.21
N ALA A 132 -6.64 9.20 -5.96
CA ALA A 132 -6.53 8.03 -5.10
C ALA A 132 -7.91 7.57 -4.62
N LYS A 133 -8.31 6.33 -4.93
CA LYS A 133 -9.60 5.74 -4.55
C LYS A 133 -9.58 4.22 -4.50
N ALA A 134 -10.59 3.65 -3.84
CA ALA A 134 -10.97 2.26 -4.02
C ALA A 134 -11.89 2.16 -5.24
N TYR A 135 -11.55 1.31 -6.20
CA TYR A 135 -12.36 1.05 -7.38
C TYR A 135 -13.49 0.08 -7.03
N GLN A 136 -14.69 0.63 -6.83
CA GLN A 136 -15.89 -0.14 -6.52
C GLN A 136 -16.43 -0.82 -7.79
N PHE A 137 -15.67 -1.80 -8.29
CA PHE A 137 -15.94 -2.52 -9.54
C PHE A 137 -17.36 -3.09 -9.68
N PRO A 138 -18.09 -3.51 -8.62
CA PRO A 138 -19.46 -3.97 -8.78
C PRO A 138 -20.41 -2.86 -9.23
N ILE A 139 -20.21 -1.64 -8.72
CA ILE A 139 -21.00 -0.46 -9.10
C ILE A 139 -20.67 -0.08 -10.54
N GLU A 140 -19.37 0.03 -10.84
CA GLU A 140 -18.86 0.50 -12.13
C GLU A 140 -19.21 -0.46 -13.27
N LEU A 141 -19.08 -1.78 -13.02
CA LEU A 141 -19.42 -2.83 -13.98
C LEU A 141 -20.89 -3.28 -13.91
N LYS A 142 -21.68 -2.71 -12.99
CA LYS A 142 -23.11 -3.03 -12.77
C LYS A 142 -23.36 -4.53 -12.53
N ILE A 143 -22.50 -5.17 -11.74
CA ILE A 143 -22.65 -6.57 -11.33
C ILE A 143 -23.12 -6.66 -9.88
N ASN A 144 -23.89 -7.70 -9.55
CA ASN A 144 -24.35 -7.90 -8.18
C ASN A 144 -23.24 -8.43 -7.26
N ASN A 145 -23.45 -8.30 -5.95
CA ASN A 145 -22.47 -8.73 -4.94
C ASN A 145 -22.16 -10.24 -5.00
N GLN A 146 -23.07 -11.08 -5.49
CA GLN A 146 -22.81 -12.52 -5.61
C GLN A 146 -21.76 -12.79 -6.69
N LEU A 147 -21.89 -12.16 -7.86
CA LEU A 147 -20.91 -12.26 -8.93
C LEU A 147 -19.60 -11.56 -8.55
N ALA A 148 -19.68 -10.39 -7.92
CA ALA A 148 -18.49 -9.66 -7.52
C ALA A 148 -17.61 -10.44 -6.53
N LYS A 149 -18.22 -11.16 -5.58
CA LYS A 149 -17.50 -12.05 -4.64
C LYS A 149 -16.82 -13.24 -5.30
N GLN A 150 -17.17 -13.59 -6.53
CA GLN A 150 -16.43 -14.60 -7.30
C GLN A 150 -15.13 -14.04 -7.89
N VAL A 151 -15.01 -12.71 -7.98
CA VAL A 151 -13.80 -12.03 -8.45
C VAL A 151 -12.86 -11.77 -7.28
N SER A 152 -13.34 -11.08 -6.24
CA SER A 152 -12.55 -10.68 -5.08
C SER A 152 -13.48 -10.20 -3.96
N ASP A 153 -13.05 -10.37 -2.72
CA ASP A 153 -13.60 -9.71 -1.53
C ASP A 153 -12.94 -8.36 -1.21
N HIS A 154 -11.99 -7.92 -2.03
CA HIS A 154 -11.33 -6.61 -1.95
C HIS A 154 -11.57 -5.76 -3.21
N TYR A 155 -11.71 -4.45 -3.04
CA TYR A 155 -11.67 -3.48 -4.13
C TYR A 155 -10.22 -3.13 -4.47
N PRO A 156 -9.86 -3.01 -5.76
CA PRO A 156 -8.57 -2.44 -6.13
C PRO A 156 -8.42 -1.03 -5.57
N VAL A 157 -7.25 -0.70 -5.00
CA VAL A 157 -6.88 0.69 -4.72
C VAL A 157 -6.06 1.23 -5.89
N GLU A 158 -6.40 2.42 -6.35
CA GLU A 158 -5.79 3.03 -7.54
C GLU A 158 -5.37 4.47 -7.29
N MET A 159 -4.45 4.95 -8.13
CA MET A 159 -4.03 6.36 -8.22
C MET A 159 -3.59 6.66 -9.65
N VAL A 160 -3.56 7.94 -10.01
CA VAL A 160 -3.05 8.42 -11.30
C VAL A 160 -1.83 9.29 -11.07
N MET A 161 -0.77 9.04 -11.85
CA MET A 161 0.42 9.88 -11.92
C MET A 161 0.45 10.63 -13.27
N ASN A 162 0.91 11.88 -13.25
CA ASN A 162 1.15 12.72 -14.42
C ASN A 162 2.43 12.32 -15.16
#